data_AF-A0AAU9PQM0-F1
#
_entry.id   AF-A0AAU9PQM0-F1
#
_cell.length_a   1.000
_cell.length_b   1.000
_cell.length_c   1.000
_cell.angle_alpha   90.00
_cell.angle_beta   90.00
_cell.angle_gamma   90.00
#
_symmetry.space_group_name_H-M   'P 1'
#
loop_
_entity.id
_entity.type
_entity.pdbx_description
1 polymer ?
#
loop_
_entity_poly.entity_id
_entity_poly.type
_entity_poly.pdbx_seq_one_letter_code
_entity_poly.pdbx_strand_id
1 'polypeptide(L)' 'MLLEKSKVARVDGHLCSALPKAIKTMTREEKVDSIVQPQYAFGEEGVTITSLPNGFSPIPPNSMLHVALELLGILLR' A
#
# COMPACT_ATOMS: atom_id res chain seq x y z
N MET A 1 -10.21 18.20 6.12
CA MET A 1 -9.42 18.69 4.98
C MET A 1 -8.17 17.82 4.92
N LEU A 2 -7.95 16.87 4.02
CA LEU A 2 -8.74 16.31 2.92
C LEU A 2 -8.85 14.79 3.13
N LEU A 3 -10.02 14.23 2.86
CA LEU A 3 -10.20 12.79 2.70
C LEU A 3 -9.75 12.47 1.26
N GLU A 4 -8.44 12.32 1.05
CA GLU A 4 -7.95 11.90 -0.26
C GLU A 4 -8.41 10.47 -0.53
N LYS A 5 -9.24 10.36 -1.56
CA LYS A 5 -9.89 9.13 -1.95
C LYS A 5 -8.85 8.08 -2.33
N SER A 6 -9.03 6.88 -1.79
CA SER A 6 -8.25 5.68 -2.04
C SER A 6 -7.95 5.49 -3.54
N LYS A 7 -6.72 5.81 -3.94
CA LYS A 7 -6.22 5.52 -5.28
C LYS A 7 -5.62 4.12 -5.26
N VAL A 8 -6.37 3.15 -5.77
CA VAL A 8 -5.89 1.78 -5.97
C VAL A 8 -4.95 1.78 -7.18
N ALA A 9 -3.64 1.66 -6.93
CA ALA A 9 -2.69 1.31 -7.98
C ALA A 9 -2.74 -0.19 -8.23
N ARG A 10 -3.14 -0.59 -9.44
CA ARG A 10 -2.83 -1.91 -9.96
C ARG A 10 -1.37 -1.87 -10.42
N VAL A 11 -0.48 -2.17 -9.50
CA VAL A 11 0.93 -2.39 -9.80
C VAL A 11 1.09 -3.89 -9.98
N ASP A 12 1.61 -4.34 -11.13
CA ASP A 12 1.97 -5.74 -11.39
C ASP A 12 3.14 -6.24 -10.48
N GLY A 13 3.30 -5.62 -9.30
CA GLY A 13 4.20 -5.89 -8.20
C GLY A 13 3.75 -5.04 -7.01
N HIS A 14 3.40 -5.66 -5.90
CA HIS A 14 2.65 -5.05 -4.78
C HIS A 14 3.21 -3.69 -4.30
N LEU A 15 2.31 -2.72 -4.02
CA LEU A 15 2.62 -1.32 -3.62
C LEU A 15 3.77 -1.20 -2.61
N CYS A 16 3.79 -2.10 -1.61
CA CYS A 16 4.88 -2.24 -0.66
C CYS A 16 4.94 -3.69 -0.17
N SER A 17 6.04 -4.04 0.52
CA SER A 17 6.28 -5.39 1.02
C SER A 17 5.27 -5.87 2.08
N ALA A 18 4.51 -4.95 2.69
CA ALA A 18 3.48 -5.28 3.67
C ALA A 18 2.24 -5.92 3.03
N LEU A 19 1.83 -5.48 1.84
CA LEU A 19 0.57 -5.92 1.23
C LEU A 19 0.51 -7.45 0.97
N PRO A 20 1.55 -8.09 0.40
CA PRO A 20 1.54 -9.55 0.23
C PRO A 20 1.40 -10.30 1.55
N LYS A 21 1.95 -9.75 2.64
CA LYS A 21 1.90 -10.35 3.96
C LYS A 21 0.51 -10.21 4.57
N ALA A 22 -0.09 -9.02 4.46
CA ALA A 22 -1.45 -8.75 4.92
C ALA A 22 -2.47 -9.61 4.16
N ILE A 23 -2.41 -9.65 2.83
CA ILE A 23 -3.38 -10.41 2.02
C ILE A 23 -3.38 -11.91 2.37
N LYS A 24 -2.22 -12.49 2.75
CA LYS A 24 -2.13 -13.89 3.16
C LYS A 24 -2.85 -14.20 4.48
N THR A 25 -3.04 -13.20 5.33
CA THR A 25 -3.77 -13.36 6.61
C THR A 25 -5.24 -12.97 6.50
N MET A 26 -5.64 -12.36 5.38
CA MET A 26 -7.00 -11.89 5.16
C MET A 26 -7.91 -12.99 4.61
N THR A 27 -9.17 -12.92 5.01
CA THR A 27 -10.27 -13.69 4.46
C THR A 27 -10.98 -12.91 3.36
N ARG A 28 -11.72 -13.62 2.49
CA ARG A 28 -12.49 -12.98 1.42
C ARG A 28 -13.51 -11.99 2.03
N GLU A 29 -13.62 -10.82 1.40
CA GLU A 29 -14.44 -9.67 1.77
C GLU A 29 -14.03 -8.98 3.09
N GLU A 30 -12.90 -9.37 3.67
CA GLU A 30 -12.34 -8.72 4.86
C GLU A 30 -11.88 -7.30 4.55
N LYS A 31 -12.16 -6.39 5.48
CA LYS A 31 -11.70 -5.00 5.49
C LYS A 31 -10.76 -4.78 6.65
N VAL A 32 -9.60 -4.21 6.39
CA VAL A 32 -8.60 -3.93 7.43
C VAL A 32 -8.01 -2.54 7.26
N ASP A 33 -7.89 -1.84 8.38
CA ASP A 33 -7.10 -0.61 8.52
C ASP A 33 -5.76 -0.97 9.14
N SER A 34 -4.70 -0.97 8.33
CA SER A 34 -3.36 -1.38 8.74
C SER A 34 -2.43 -0.17 8.87
N ILE A 35 -1.63 -0.16 9.93
CA ILE A 35 -0.49 0.75 10.08
C ILE A 35 0.77 0.00 9.68
N VAL A 36 1.39 0.43 8.58
CA VAL A 36 2.59 -0.18 8.02
C VAL A 36 3.81 0.59 8.47
N GLN A 37 4.70 -0.10 9.17
CA GLN A 37 5.99 0.44 9.60
C GLN A 37 6.93 0.67 8.41
N PRO A 38 7.88 1.63 8.50
CA PRO A 38 8.68 2.05 7.34
C PRO A 38 9.45 0.90 6.67
N GLN A 39 9.99 -0.04 7.44
CA GLN A 39 10.71 -1.23 6.95
C GLN A 39 9.85 -2.18 6.10
N TYR A 40 8.53 -2.07 6.19
CA TYR A 40 7.60 -2.81 5.34
C TYR A 40 6.92 -1.94 4.28
N ALA A 41 7.13 -0.62 4.35
CA ALA A 41 6.69 0.38 3.39
C ALA A 41 7.84 0.72 2.42
N PHE A 42 8.39 1.93 2.52
CA PHE A 42 9.40 2.49 1.62
C PHE A 42 10.76 2.76 2.28
N GLY A 43 10.91 2.35 3.55
CA GLY A 43 12.18 2.40 4.27
C GLY A 43 12.78 3.79 4.43
N GLU A 44 14.11 3.83 4.55
CA GLU A 44 14.89 5.05 4.75
C GLU A 44 14.95 5.93 3.50
N GLU A 45 14.74 5.37 2.32
CA GLU A 45 14.81 6.12 1.06
C GLU A 45 13.50 6.85 0.73
N GLY A 46 12.37 6.32 1.20
CA GLY A 46 11.06 6.84 0.82
C GLY A 46 10.77 6.63 -0.68
N VAL A 47 10.01 7.54 -1.29
CA VAL A 47 9.67 7.50 -2.71
C VAL A 47 9.71 8.89 -3.31
N THR A 48 10.44 9.03 -4.42
CA THR A 48 10.54 10.28 -5.17
C THR A 48 9.52 10.32 -6.32
N ILE A 49 9.19 11.53 -6.79
CA ILE A 49 8.19 11.76 -7.85
C ILE A 49 8.58 11.03 -9.14
N THR A 50 9.87 10.91 -9.44
CA THR A 50 10.39 10.24 -10.64
C THR A 50 10.20 8.73 -10.63
N SER A 51 10.03 8.15 -9.44
CA SER A 51 9.85 6.71 -9.24
C SER A 51 8.38 6.27 -9.14
N LEU A 52 7.44 7.22 -9.17
CA LEU A 52 6.01 6.95 -8.98
C LEU A 52 5.20 7.00 -10.28
N PRO A 53 4.20 6.11 -10.45
CA PRO A 53 3.17 6.28 -11.46
C PRO A 53 2.44 7.61 -11.29
N ASN A 54 1.94 8.16 -12.39
CA ASN A 54 1.31 9.49 -12.39
C ASN A 54 0.21 9.63 -11.32
N GLY A 55 0.30 10.72 -10.55
CA GLY A 55 -0.67 11.11 -9.52
C GLY A 55 -0.52 10.37 -8.18
N PHE A 56 0.68 9.95 -7.83
CA PHE A 56 1.05 9.70 -6.43
C PHE A 56 1.93 10.85 -5.93
N SER A 57 1.78 11.18 -4.66
CA SER A 57 2.63 12.16 -3.98
C SER A 57 3.94 11.50 -3.53
N PRO A 58 5.06 12.24 -3.52
CA PRO A 58 6.30 11.72 -2.97
C PRO A 58 6.12 11.36 -1.49
N ILE A 59 6.80 10.29 -1.06
CA ILE A 59 6.71 9.76 0.29
C ILE A 59 8.06 10.00 0.97
N PRO A 60 8.12 10.77 2.07
CA PRO A 60 9.39 11.01 2.75
C PRO A 60 10.05 9.73 3.29
N PRO A 61 11.39 9.74 3.44
CA PRO A 61 12.13 8.79 4.27
C PRO A 61 11.43 8.42 5.58
N ASN A 62 11.48 7.15 5.96
CA ASN A 62 10.99 6.63 7.24
C ASN A 62 9.50 6.89 7.54
N SER A 63 8.69 7.12 6.50
CA SER A 63 7.26 7.35 6.68
C SER A 63 6.52 6.06 7.05
N MET A 64 5.65 6.13 8.06
CA MET A 64 4.62 5.11 8.28
C MET A 64 3.46 5.33 7.30
N LEU A 65 2.80 4.25 6.90
CA LEU A 65 1.62 4.32 6.04
C LEU A 65 0.39 3.80 6.76
N HIS A 66 -0.70 4.54 6.67
CA HIS A 66 -2.03 4.05 7.00
C HIS A 66 -2.67 3.53 5.72
N VAL A 67 -3.03 2.26 5.68
CA VAL A 67 -3.56 1.61 4.49
C VAL A 67 -4.86 0.89 4.83
N ALA A 68 -5.93 1.31 4.18
CA ALA A 68 -7.20 0.60 4.17
C ALA A 68 -7.20 -0.42 3.02
N LEU A 69 -7.48 -1.68 3.33
CA LEU A 69 -7.52 -2.79 2.37
C LEU A 69 -8.87 -3.50 2.42
N GLU A 70 -9.34 -3.95 1.26
CA GLU A 70 -10.51 -4.81 1.11
C GLU A 70 -10.16 -5.97 0.17
N LEU A 71 -10.28 -7.22 0.65
CA LEU A 71 -9.94 -8.39 -0.15
C LEU A 71 -11.17 -8.90 -0.92
N LEU A 72 -11.35 -8.47 -2.16
CA LEU A 72 -12.51 -8.91 -2.97
C LEU A 72 -12.40 -10.37 -3.45
N GLY A 73 -11.17 -10.87 -3.64
CA GLY A 73 -10.92 -12.24 -4.08
C GLY A 73 -9.47 -12.46 -4.50
N ILE A 74 -9.02 -13.72 -4.46
CA ILE A 74 -7.69 -14.15 -4.89
C ILE A 74 -7.85 -14.90 -6.21
N LEU A 75 -7.19 -14.42 -7.26
CA LEU A 75 -7.04 -15.20 -8.49
C LEU A 75 -5.76 -16.03 -8.37
N LEU A 76 -5.90 -17.32 -8.07
CA LEU A 76 -4.78 -18.26 -8.13
C LEU A 76 -4.38 -18.42 -9.61
N ARG A 77 -3.12 -18.12 -9.93
CA ARG A 77 -2.49 -18.46 -11.23
C ARG A 77 -1.76 -19.79 -11.11
#